data_AF-A0A2P9F1H3-F1
#
_entry.id   AF-A0A2P9F1H3-F1
#
_cell.length_a   1.000
_cell.length_b   1.000
_cell.length_c   1.000
_cell.angle_alpha   90.00
_cell.angle_beta   90.00
_cell.angle_gamma   90.00
#
_symmetry.space_group_name_H-M   'P 1'
#
loop_
_entity.id
_entity.type
_entity.pdbx_description
1 polymer ?
#
loop_
_entity_poly.entity_id
_entity_poly.type
_entity_poly.pdbx_seq_one_letter_code
_entity_poly.pdbx_strand_id
1 'polypeptide(L)'
;MRAVTRTDVPVEIEGDGVELRMQDIGGDTDVAFVRLPKGANMGPVLKAEPDGLCQVPHWGYMFKGRLLMHTREGDTTYEAGEAFYWAPGHVPEALEDCEYVDFSPRKEFEEVIGHIKANLG
;
A
#
# COMPACT_ATOMS: atom_id res chain seq x y z
N MET A 1 2.42 -15.82 -18.27
CA MET A 1 3.50 -14.87 -17.92
C MET A 1 3.04 -13.49 -18.35
N ARG A 2 3.01 -12.53 -17.43
CA ARG A 2 2.46 -11.20 -17.63
C ARG A 2 3.46 -10.18 -17.08
N ALA A 3 3.55 -9.03 -17.75
CA ALA A 3 4.22 -7.85 -17.23
C ALA A 3 3.26 -6.66 -17.41
N VAL A 4 3.32 -5.71 -16.49
CA VAL A 4 2.49 -4.51 -16.52
C VAL A 4 3.36 -3.31 -16.16
N THR A 5 3.09 -2.17 -16.78
CA THR A 5 3.61 -0.88 -16.36
C THR A 5 2.61 -0.19 -15.45
N ARG A 6 3.05 0.79 -14.66
CA ARG A 6 2.15 1.61 -13.84
C ARG A 6 1.00 2.21 -14.65
N THR A 7 1.24 2.60 -15.90
CA THR A 7 0.23 3.20 -16.77
C THR A 7 -0.80 2.19 -17.29
N ASP A 8 -0.48 0.89 -17.30
CA ASP A 8 -1.41 -0.17 -17.69
C ASP A 8 -2.37 -0.55 -16.55
N VAL A 9 -1.98 -0.24 -15.30
CA VAL A 9 -2.72 -0.62 -14.10
C VAL A 9 -3.78 0.44 -13.78
N PRO A 10 -5.06 0.05 -13.56
CA PRO A 10 -6.14 0.96 -13.24
C PRO A 10 -5.92 1.63 -11.88
N VAL A 11 -6.46 2.85 -11.73
CA VAL A 11 -6.50 3.57 -10.46
C VAL A 11 -7.66 3.04 -9.64
N GLU A 12 -7.38 2.59 -8.42
CA GLU A 12 -8.42 2.14 -7.50
C GLU A 12 -8.71 3.17 -6.41
N ILE A 13 -7.71 3.94 -5.97
CA ILE A 13 -7.87 5.04 -5.00
C ILE A 13 -7.08 6.25 -5.51
N GLU A 14 -7.71 7.43 -5.50
CA GLU A 14 -7.09 8.71 -5.81
C GLU A 14 -7.72 9.83 -5.00
N GLY A 15 -6.90 10.66 -4.36
CA GLY A 15 -7.36 11.81 -3.56
C GLY A 15 -6.22 12.46 -2.80
N ASP A 16 -6.23 13.80 -2.70
CA ASP A 16 -5.23 14.58 -1.95
C ASP A 16 -3.75 14.24 -2.27
N GLY A 17 -3.48 13.80 -3.50
CA GLY A 17 -2.16 13.38 -3.97
C GLY A 17 -1.79 11.93 -3.70
N VAL A 18 -2.58 11.19 -2.89
CA VAL A 18 -2.50 9.73 -2.77
C VAL A 18 -3.02 9.10 -4.06
N GLU A 19 -2.29 8.12 -4.58
CA GLU A 19 -2.73 7.31 -5.71
C GLU A 19 -2.33 5.85 -5.48
N LEU A 20 -3.31 4.94 -5.56
CA LEU A 20 -3.10 3.50 -5.53
C LEU A 20 -3.67 2.91 -6.82
N ARG A 21 -2.80 2.22 -7.56
CA ARG A 21 -3.15 1.43 -8.72
C ARG A 21 -2.91 -0.03 -8.41
N MET A 22 -3.84 -0.92 -8.72
CA MET A 22 -3.61 -2.36 -8.50
C MET A 22 -4.25 -3.23 -9.58
N GLN A 23 -3.69 -4.42 -9.79
CA GLN A 23 -4.20 -5.41 -10.73
C GLN A 23 -3.64 -6.81 -10.46
N ASP A 24 -4.45 -7.82 -10.73
CA ASP A 24 -4.01 -9.22 -10.76
C ASP A 24 -2.95 -9.49 -11.84
N ILE A 25 -1.85 -10.10 -11.44
CA ILE A 25 -0.77 -10.52 -12.35
C ILE A 25 -0.51 -12.03 -12.36
N GLY A 26 -1.23 -12.82 -11.56
CA GLY A 26 -0.91 -14.23 -11.33
C GLY A 26 -2.08 -15.15 -10.96
N GLY A 27 -3.32 -14.64 -10.87
CA GLY A 27 -4.52 -15.35 -10.42
C GLY A 27 -4.77 -15.24 -8.91
N ASP A 28 -3.72 -15.08 -8.12
CA ASP A 28 -3.75 -15.01 -6.65
C ASP A 28 -2.92 -13.85 -6.07
N THR A 29 -2.27 -13.08 -6.94
CA THR A 29 -1.31 -12.03 -6.57
C THR A 29 -1.66 -10.74 -7.28
N ASP A 30 -1.93 -9.70 -6.50
CA ASP A 30 -2.02 -8.34 -7.04
C ASP A 30 -0.64 -7.68 -7.01
N VAL A 31 -0.38 -6.87 -8.02
CA VAL A 31 0.65 -5.83 -7.96
C VAL A 31 -0.02 -4.50 -7.66
N ALA A 32 0.58 -3.69 -6.80
CA ALA A 32 0.15 -2.34 -6.51
C ALA A 32 1.28 -1.34 -6.78
N PHE A 33 0.97 -0.27 -7.52
CA PHE A 33 1.83 0.90 -7.64
C PHE A 33 1.24 2.02 -6.80
N VAL A 34 2.01 2.51 -5.85
CA VAL A 34 1.53 3.46 -4.85
C VAL A 34 2.34 4.75 -4.89
N ARG A 35 1.62 5.87 -4.79
CA ARG A 35 2.18 7.20 -4.52
C ARG A 35 1.54 7.78 -3.27
N LEU A 36 2.37 8.27 -2.37
CA LEU A 36 1.94 8.97 -1.15
C LEU A 36 2.67 10.31 -1.08
N PRO A 37 1.97 11.45 -1.02
CA PRO A 37 2.62 12.73 -0.81
C PRO A 37 3.12 12.83 0.63
N LYS A 38 4.15 13.65 0.86
CA LYS A 38 4.65 13.93 2.21
C LYS A 38 3.51 14.31 3.16
N GLY A 39 3.45 13.66 4.31
CA GLY A 39 2.45 13.86 5.35
C GLY A 39 1.18 13.01 5.17
N ALA A 40 1.06 12.23 4.09
CA ALA A 40 -0.03 11.27 3.96
C ALA A 40 0.07 10.19 5.04
N ASN A 41 -1.00 10.02 5.81
CA ASN A 41 -1.14 9.00 6.84
C ASN A 41 -2.36 8.12 6.47
N MET A 42 -2.14 6.81 6.32
CA MET A 42 -3.18 5.87 5.90
C MET A 42 -4.00 5.30 7.07
N GLY A 43 -3.68 5.65 8.31
CA GLY A 43 -4.39 5.21 9.52
C GLY A 43 -5.88 5.53 9.51
N PRO A 44 -6.33 6.74 9.11
CA PRO A 44 -7.76 7.05 9.05
C PRO A 44 -8.56 6.13 8.14
N VAL A 45 -8.03 5.76 6.96
CA VAL A 45 -8.74 4.90 6.00
C VAL A 45 -8.71 3.42 6.38
N LEU A 46 -7.71 3.01 7.18
CA LEU A 46 -7.57 1.64 7.69
C LEU A 46 -8.30 1.41 9.02
N LYS A 47 -8.99 2.42 9.59
CA LYS A 47 -9.64 2.32 10.90
C LYS A 47 -10.65 1.17 11.04
N ALA A 48 -11.26 0.75 9.93
CA ALA A 48 -12.22 -0.35 9.89
C ALA A 48 -11.56 -1.73 9.87
N GLU A 49 -10.26 -1.81 9.56
CA GLU A 49 -9.50 -3.04 9.60
C GLU A 49 -9.27 -3.53 11.03
N PRO A 50 -8.98 -4.82 11.23
CA PRO A 50 -8.56 -5.34 12.53
C PRO A 50 -7.44 -4.48 13.12
N ASP A 51 -7.70 -3.93 14.31
CA ASP A 51 -6.81 -3.06 15.06
C ASP A 51 -6.46 -1.72 14.39
N GLY A 52 -7.17 -1.35 13.33
CA GLY A 52 -6.85 -0.18 12.50
C GLY A 52 -5.59 -0.38 11.67
N LEU A 53 -5.17 -1.63 11.43
CA LEU A 53 -3.93 -1.99 10.75
C LEU A 53 -4.22 -2.89 9.54
N CYS A 54 -3.50 -2.69 8.43
CA CYS A 54 -3.53 -3.61 7.32
C CYS A 54 -2.97 -4.97 7.76
N GLN A 55 -3.73 -6.04 7.55
CA GLN A 55 -3.33 -7.41 7.89
C GLN A 55 -2.80 -8.20 6.68
N VAL A 56 -2.72 -7.56 5.52
CA VAL A 56 -2.26 -8.18 4.29
C VAL A 56 -0.74 -8.12 4.25
N PRO A 57 0.00 -9.22 4.02
CA PRO A 57 1.44 -9.14 3.83
C PRO A 57 1.78 -8.50 2.47
N HIS A 58 2.83 -7.67 2.44
CA HIS A 58 3.31 -7.04 1.22
C HIS A 58 4.80 -7.32 0.99
N TRP A 59 5.17 -7.58 -0.26
CA TRP A 59 6.56 -7.64 -0.72
C TRP A 59 6.78 -6.61 -1.79
N GLY A 60 7.92 -5.92 -1.82
CA GLY A 60 8.05 -4.87 -2.81
C GLY A 60 9.39 -4.18 -2.84
N TYR A 61 9.39 -3.02 -3.50
CA TYR A 61 10.56 -2.17 -3.65
C TYR A 61 10.19 -0.68 -3.56
N MET A 62 10.96 0.06 -2.78
CA MET A 62 10.84 1.50 -2.60
C MET A 62 11.66 2.24 -3.68
N PHE A 63 10.99 2.96 -4.58
CA PHE A 63 11.67 3.75 -5.61
C PHE A 63 12.06 5.15 -5.13
N LYS A 64 11.24 5.75 -4.26
CA LYS A 64 11.41 7.13 -3.79
C LYS A 64 10.89 7.29 -2.36
N GLY A 65 11.52 8.19 -1.62
CA GLY A 65 11.02 8.72 -0.36
C GLY A 65 11.42 7.92 0.86
N ARG A 66 10.73 8.20 1.96
CA ARG A 66 10.94 7.62 3.28
C ARG A 66 9.58 7.39 3.95
N LEU A 67 9.27 6.13 4.23
CA LEU A 67 7.98 5.68 4.71
C LEU A 67 8.11 5.16 6.14
N LEU A 68 7.37 5.76 7.07
CA LEU A 68 7.22 5.24 8.43
C LEU A 68 6.11 4.20 8.43
N MET A 69 6.40 3.02 8.95
CA MET A 69 5.45 1.94 9.12
C MET A 69 5.14 1.80 10.61
N HIS A 70 3.91 2.13 10.99
CA HIS A 70 3.40 1.90 12.34
C HIS A 70 2.97 0.46 12.48
N THR A 71 3.47 -0.22 13.51
CA THR A 71 3.09 -1.59 13.84
C THR A 71 2.83 -1.72 15.34
N ARG A 72 2.30 -2.86 15.79
CA ARG A 72 2.16 -3.14 17.23
C ARG A 72 3.49 -3.24 17.97
N GLU A 73 4.54 -3.62 17.26
CA GLU A 73 5.89 -3.84 17.83
C GLU A 73 6.70 -2.53 17.89
N GLY A 74 6.19 -1.48 17.25
CA GLY A 74 6.81 -0.17 17.15
C GLY A 74 6.93 0.29 15.71
N ASP A 75 7.46 1.50 15.56
CA ASP A 75 7.60 2.11 14.25
C ASP A 75 8.90 1.67 13.58
N THR A 76 8.83 1.38 12.28
CA THR A 76 9.99 1.06 11.45
C THR A 76 9.99 1.93 10.21
N THR A 77 11.12 2.46 9.80
CA THR A 77 11.22 3.28 8.58
C THR A 77 11.82 2.48 7.43
N TYR A 78 11.29 2.72 6.23
CA TYR A 78 11.78 2.19 4.96
C TYR A 78 12.12 3.35 4.02
N GLU A 79 13.11 3.20 3.16
CA GLU A 79 13.62 4.26 2.29
C GLU A 79 13.89 3.79 0.84
N ALA A 80 14.04 4.77 -0.06
CA ALA A 80 14.35 4.51 -1.46
C ALA A 80 15.59 3.64 -1.64
N GLY A 81 15.50 2.62 -2.49
CA GLY A 81 16.57 1.66 -2.73
C GLY A 81 16.37 0.31 -2.03
N GLU A 82 15.38 0.20 -1.14
CA GLU A 82 15.14 -1.02 -0.38
C GLU A 82 14.11 -1.93 -1.07
N ALA A 83 14.43 -3.22 -1.12
CA ALA A 83 13.41 -4.27 -1.24
C ALA A 83 12.89 -4.58 0.16
N PHE A 84 11.60 -4.86 0.30
CA PHE A 84 10.97 -5.05 1.60
C PHE A 84 10.04 -6.25 1.66
N TYR A 85 9.80 -6.65 2.91
CA TYR A 85 8.66 -7.44 3.33
C TYR A 85 7.99 -6.71 4.50
N TRP A 86 6.70 -6.41 4.38
CA TRP A 86 5.88 -5.86 5.45
C TRP A 86 4.93 -6.94 5.94
N ALA A 87 5.16 -7.40 7.16
CA ALA A 87 4.34 -8.41 7.80
C ALA A 87 2.93 -7.87 8.13
N PRO A 88 1.91 -8.73 8.29
CA PRO A 88 0.59 -8.33 8.75
C PRO A 88 0.63 -7.45 10.00
N GLY A 89 -0.24 -6.44 10.05
CA GLY A 89 -0.37 -5.54 11.19
C GLY A 89 0.45 -4.26 11.03
N HIS A 90 0.21 -3.51 9.95
CA HIS A 90 0.93 -2.27 9.68
C HIS A 90 0.07 -1.14 9.09
N VAL A 91 0.54 0.10 9.26
CA VAL A 91 -0.04 1.31 8.65
C VAL A 91 1.08 2.23 8.15
N PRO A 92 1.07 2.64 6.88
CA PRO A 92 2.07 3.56 6.34
C PRO A 92 1.75 5.04 6.61
N GLU A 93 2.79 5.80 6.94
CA GLU A 93 2.84 7.26 6.97
C GLU A 93 4.05 7.77 6.16
N ALA A 94 3.80 8.68 5.23
CA ALA A 94 4.82 9.23 4.32
C ALA A 94 5.57 10.39 4.98
N LEU A 95 6.83 10.18 5.37
CA LEU A 95 7.69 11.25 5.91
C LEU A 95 8.22 12.18 4.80
N GLU A 96 8.29 11.65 3.58
CA GLU A 96 8.61 12.32 2.32
C GLU A 96 7.66 11.82 1.22
N ASP A 97 7.68 12.44 0.03
CA ASP A 97 6.95 11.90 -1.11
C ASP A 97 7.46 10.50 -1.45
N CYS A 98 6.61 9.50 -1.31
CA CYS A 98 6.94 8.10 -1.51
C CYS A 98 6.38 7.56 -2.83
N GLU A 99 7.17 6.73 -3.51
CA GLU A 99 6.74 5.92 -4.64
C GLU A 99 7.28 4.51 -4.49
N TYR A 100 6.42 3.51 -4.58
CA TYR A 100 6.80 2.11 -4.47
C TYR A 100 5.91 1.19 -5.32
N VAL A 101 6.41 -0.01 -5.55
CA VAL A 101 5.61 -1.14 -6.02
C VAL A 101 5.61 -2.21 -4.95
N ASP A 102 4.45 -2.81 -4.72
CA ASP A 102 4.32 -3.96 -3.84
C ASP A 102 3.45 -5.04 -4.48
N PHE A 103 3.53 -6.22 -3.89
CA PHE A 103 2.80 -7.42 -4.26
C PHE A 103 2.15 -8.00 -3.02
N SER A 104 0.92 -8.47 -3.16
CA SER A 104 0.13 -8.99 -2.03
C SER A 104 -0.84 -10.09 -2.47
N PRO A 105 -1.33 -10.92 -1.52
CA PRO A 105 -2.42 -11.86 -1.78
C PRO A 105 -3.68 -11.09 -2.24
N ARG A 106 -4.14 -11.42 -3.44
CA ARG A 106 -5.18 -10.68 -4.16
C ARG A 106 -6.48 -10.57 -3.37
N LYS A 107 -7.00 -11.69 -2.89
CA LYS A 107 -8.31 -11.74 -2.25
C LYS A 107 -8.35 -10.83 -1.03
N GLU A 108 -7.38 -10.97 -0.15
CA GLU A 108 -7.28 -10.22 1.09
C GLU A 108 -7.05 -8.73 0.82
N PHE A 109 -6.26 -8.38 -0.19
CA PHE A 109 -6.03 -6.99 -0.53
C PHE A 109 -7.25 -6.31 -1.16
N GLU A 110 -7.98 -7.01 -2.04
CA GLU A 110 -9.25 -6.51 -2.59
C GLU A 110 -10.30 -6.23 -1.51
N GLU A 111 -10.34 -7.06 -0.46
CA GLU A 111 -11.23 -6.84 0.70
C GLU A 111 -10.88 -5.53 1.43
N VAL A 112 -9.60 -5.31 1.76
CA VAL A 112 -9.13 -4.06 2.39
C VAL A 112 -9.44 -2.84 1.54
N ILE A 113 -9.18 -2.91 0.24
CA ILE A 113 -9.46 -1.79 -0.69
C ILE A 113 -10.96 -1.53 -0.80
N GLY A 114 -11.78 -2.58 -0.76
CA GLY A 114 -13.24 -2.48 -0.68
C GLY A 114 -13.70 -1.72 0.56
N HIS A 115 -13.15 -2.03 1.74
CA HIS A 115 -13.45 -1.32 2.98
C HIS A 115 -13.02 0.15 2.93
N ILE A 116 -11.81 0.44 2.42
CA ILE A 116 -11.33 1.82 2.25
C ILE A 116 -12.28 2.63 1.38
N LYS A 117 -12.66 2.10 0.21
CA LYS A 117 -13.58 2.79 -0.71
C LYS A 117 -14.95 3.04 -0.09
N ALA A 118 -15.47 2.10 0.70
CA ALA A 118 -16.74 2.27 1.40
C ALA A 118 -16.70 3.39 2.45
N ASN A 119 -15.52 3.69 3.01
CA ASN A 119 -15.31 4.74 4.01
C ASN A 119 -15.00 6.13 3.41
N LEU A 120 -14.67 6.18 2.12
CA LEU A 120 -14.41 7.44 1.38
C LEU A 120 -15.69 8.06 0.79
N GLY A 121 -16.82 7.34 0.82
CA GLY A 121 -18.15 7.85 0.43
C GLY A 121 -18.94 8.40 1.61
#